data_AF-W4L4I7-F1
#
_entry.id   AF-W4L4I7-F1
#
_cell.length_a   1.000
_cell.length_b   1.000
_cell.length_c   1.000
_cell.angle_alpha   90.00
_cell.angle_beta   90.00
_cell.angle_gamma   90.00
#
_symmetry.space_group_name_H-M   'P 1'
#
loop_
_entity.id
_entity.type
_entity.pdbx_description
1 polymer ?
#
loop_
_entity_poly.entity_id
_entity_poly.type
_entity_poly.pdbx_seq_one_letter_code
_entity_poly.pdbx_strand_id
1 'polypeptide(L)'
;MLLLAAYHPERSWSTLVIELLGTLSSLPDSGGINYIRVFLRYLLQTQDREIIESFQEALRDQAPAVGDDLMTYAQELLAEGKAEGKAEGREEGRLEERVRMIENLLRLKTAWTMIEEVTGVTESQFLLLKQQLNERPA
;
A
#
# COMPACT_ATOMS: atom_id res chain seq x y z
N MET A 1 -11.49 20.50 -6.27
CA MET A 1 -12.72 20.45 -7.08
C MET A 1 -13.65 19.31 -6.64
N LEU A 2 -13.19 18.05 -6.50
CA LEU A 2 -14.02 16.96 -5.95
C LEU A 2 -14.27 17.01 -4.43
N LEU A 3 -13.32 17.54 -3.65
CA LEU A 3 -13.50 17.80 -2.20
C LEU A 3 -14.64 18.78 -1.88
N LEU A 4 -15.09 19.60 -2.84
CA LEU A 4 -16.24 20.49 -2.66
C LEU A 4 -17.59 19.79 -2.93
N ALA A 5 -17.59 18.66 -3.66
CA ALA A 5 -18.81 17.91 -3.98
C ALA A 5 -19.41 17.18 -2.77
N ALA A 6 -18.58 16.81 -1.78
CA ALA A 6 -19.04 16.25 -0.52
C ALA A 6 -19.84 17.25 0.35
N TYR A 7 -19.90 18.53 -0.04
CA TYR A 7 -20.55 19.61 0.71
C TYR A 7 -21.78 20.22 0.01
N HIS A 8 -22.29 19.62 -1.07
CA HIS A 8 -23.45 20.13 -1.80
C HIS A 8 -24.72 19.28 -1.51
N PRO A 9 -25.62 19.72 -0.61
CA PRO A 9 -26.82 18.96 -0.23
C PRO A 9 -27.88 18.83 -1.33
N GLU A 10 -27.74 19.53 -2.46
CA GLU A 10 -28.75 19.53 -3.54
C GLU A 10 -28.44 18.60 -4.72
N ARG A 11 -27.23 18.03 -4.80
CA ARG A 11 -26.87 17.05 -5.85
C ARG A 11 -26.27 15.81 -5.23
N SER A 12 -26.80 14.64 -5.63
CA SER A 12 -26.20 13.37 -5.24
C SER A 12 -24.76 13.32 -5.74
N TRP A 13 -23.81 13.14 -4.81
CA TRP A 13 -22.39 13.03 -5.10
C TRP A 13 -22.13 11.94 -6.15
N SER A 14 -22.91 10.86 -6.16
CA SER A 14 -22.84 9.77 -7.14
C SER A 14 -23.01 10.27 -8.59
N THR A 15 -23.94 11.20 -8.83
CA THR A 15 -24.18 11.80 -10.14
C THR A 15 -22.96 12.58 -10.63
N LEU A 16 -22.35 13.37 -9.75
CA LEU A 16 -21.17 14.18 -10.08
C LEU A 16 -19.96 13.29 -10.41
N VAL A 17 -19.79 12.18 -9.69
CA VAL A 17 -18.68 11.27 -9.97
C VAL A 17 -18.91 10.50 -11.27
N ILE A 18 -20.14 10.11 -11.58
CA ILE A 18 -20.48 9.43 -12.84
C ILE A 18 -20.28 10.37 -14.04
N GLU A 19 -20.67 11.64 -13.91
CA GLU A 19 -20.45 12.66 -14.94
C GLU A 19 -18.94 12.90 -15.19
N LEU A 20 -18.16 12.96 -14.11
CA LEU A 20 -16.71 13.09 -14.18
C LEU A 20 -16.07 11.86 -14.83
N LEU A 21 -16.46 10.65 -14.43
CA LEU A 21 -15.92 9.41 -15.01
C LEU A 21 -16.30 9.25 -16.49
N GLY A 22 -17.53 9.61 -16.86
CA GLY A 22 -17.95 9.65 -18.27
C GLY A 22 -17.09 10.62 -19.08
N THR A 23 -16.79 11.80 -18.51
CA THR A 23 -15.90 12.78 -19.15
C THR A 23 -14.47 12.24 -19.25
N LEU A 24 -13.95 11.64 -18.18
CA LEU A 24 -12.58 11.11 -18.15
C LEU A 24 -12.37 9.90 -19.07
N SER A 25 -13.36 9.03 -19.19
CA SER A 25 -13.32 7.87 -20.10
C SER A 25 -13.46 8.26 -21.58
N SER A 26 -14.04 9.43 -21.86
CA SER A 26 -14.11 9.99 -23.22
C SER A 26 -12.82 10.66 -23.68
N LEU A 27 -11.87 10.91 -22.77
CA LEU A 27 -10.59 11.48 -23.13
C LEU A 27 -9.76 10.43 -23.89
N PRO A 28 -9.15 10.77 -25.03
CA PRO A 28 -8.28 9.85 -25.74
C PRO A 28 -7.14 9.41 -24.81
N ASP A 29 -6.79 8.12 -24.89
CA ASP A 29 -5.58 7.56 -24.30
C ASP A 29 -4.36 8.29 -24.88
N SER A 30 -4.04 9.42 -24.27
CA SER A 30 -3.02 10.35 -24.74
C SER A 30 -1.60 9.85 -24.49
N GLY A 31 -1.45 8.56 -24.15
CA GLY A 31 -0.18 7.96 -23.70
C GLY A 31 0.35 8.53 -22.38
N GLY A 32 -0.43 9.39 -21.70
CA GLY A 32 -0.07 10.10 -20.47
C GLY A 32 -0.68 9.49 -19.20
N ILE A 33 -0.94 10.34 -18.20
CA ILE A 33 -1.50 9.93 -16.90
C ILE A 33 -2.93 9.40 -17.08
N ASN A 34 -3.17 8.15 -16.67
CA ASN A 34 -4.52 7.61 -16.57
C ASN A 34 -5.25 8.24 -15.36
N TYR A 35 -5.99 9.33 -15.61
CA TYR A 35 -6.67 10.11 -14.58
C TYR A 35 -7.74 9.32 -13.83
N ILE A 36 -8.38 8.35 -14.48
CA ILE A 36 -9.34 7.43 -13.82
C ILE A 36 -8.58 6.62 -12.77
N ARG A 37 -7.48 5.97 -13.15
CA ARG A 37 -6.64 5.19 -12.24
C ARG A 37 -6.16 6.03 -11.04
N VAL A 38 -5.70 7.26 -11.27
CA VAL A 38 -5.26 8.18 -10.20
C VAL A 38 -6.42 8.54 -9.28
N PHE A 39 -7.58 8.88 -9.83
CA PHE A 39 -8.78 9.19 -9.05
C PHE A 39 -9.23 8.00 -8.21
N LEU A 40 -9.26 6.79 -8.79
CA LEU A 40 -9.61 5.56 -8.08
C LEU A 40 -8.62 5.26 -6.94
N ARG A 41 -7.32 5.45 -7.18
CA ARG A 41 -6.29 5.29 -6.12
C ARG A 41 -6.57 6.23 -4.95
N TYR A 42 -6.80 7.50 -5.25
CA TYR A 42 -7.07 8.51 -4.22
C TYR A 42 -8.36 8.21 -3.45
N LEU A 43 -9.43 7.82 -4.17
CA LEU A 43 -10.71 7.52 -3.54
C LEU A 43 -10.59 6.32 -2.60
N LEU A 44 -9.97 5.22 -3.05
CA LEU A 44 -9.76 4.01 -2.24
C LEU A 44 -8.85 4.23 -1.02
N GLN A 45 -7.94 5.20 -1.08
CA GLN A 45 -7.01 5.48 0.02
C GLN A 45 -7.51 6.49 1.04
N THR A 46 -8.46 7.36 0.67
CA THR A 46 -8.83 8.52 1.49
C THR A 46 -10.27 8.54 1.93
N GLN A 47 -11.14 7.77 1.30
CA GLN A 47 -12.57 7.76 1.63
C GLN A 47 -12.92 6.55 2.50
N ASP A 48 -13.96 6.74 3.31
CA ASP A 48 -14.50 5.67 4.14
C ASP A 48 -15.13 4.56 3.30
N ARG A 49 -15.17 3.36 3.88
CA ARG A 49 -15.69 2.15 3.23
C ARG A 49 -17.11 2.33 2.70
N GLU A 50 -17.96 3.04 3.41
CA GLU A 50 -19.36 3.31 3.02
C GLU A 50 -19.46 4.14 1.72
N ILE A 51 -18.55 5.10 1.53
CA ILE A 51 -18.47 5.92 0.31
C ILE A 51 -17.95 5.08 -0.86
N ILE A 52 -17.01 4.18 -0.60
CA ILE A 52 -16.45 3.27 -1.63
C ILE A 52 -17.51 2.26 -2.08
N GLU A 53 -18.28 1.68 -1.17
CA GLU A 53 -19.31 0.68 -1.49
C GLU A 53 -20.45 1.31 -2.33
N SER A 54 -20.93 2.47 -1.92
CA SER A 54 -21.95 3.22 -2.69
C SER A 54 -21.43 3.69 -4.07
N PHE A 55 -20.14 3.99 -4.18
CA PHE A 55 -19.51 4.27 -5.48
C PHE A 55 -19.52 3.06 -6.41
N GLN A 56 -19.13 1.89 -5.90
CA GLN A 56 -19.07 0.65 -6.67
C GLN A 56 -20.45 0.24 -7.18
N GLU A 57 -21.49 0.39 -6.36
CA GLU A 57 -22.87 0.14 -6.78
C GLU A 57 -23.28 1.07 -7.93
N ALA A 58 -23.02 2.37 -7.80
CA ALA A 58 -23.35 3.34 -8.84
C ALA A 58 -22.64 3.05 -10.18
N LEU A 59 -21.38 2.60 -10.13
CA LEU A 59 -20.62 2.20 -11.32
C LEU A 59 -21.18 0.96 -11.99
N ARG A 60 -21.58 -0.05 -11.20
CA ARG A 60 -22.15 -1.30 -11.72
C ARG A 60 -23.43 -1.04 -12.51
N ASP A 61 -24.25 -0.10 -12.04
CA ASP A 61 -25.55 0.18 -12.65
C ASP A 61 -25.47 1.11 -13.86
N GLN A 62 -24.56 2.10 -13.83
CA GLN A 62 -24.59 3.21 -14.79
C GLN A 62 -23.43 3.21 -15.79
N ALA A 63 -22.31 2.57 -15.47
CA ALA A 63 -21.12 2.53 -16.30
C ALA A 63 -20.36 1.20 -16.15
N PRO A 64 -20.93 0.07 -16.61
CA PRO A 64 -20.39 -1.26 -16.34
C PRO A 64 -18.97 -1.47 -16.85
N ALA A 65 -18.60 -0.90 -18.00
CA ALA A 65 -17.22 -0.95 -18.50
C ALA A 65 -16.20 -0.28 -17.54
N VAL A 66 -16.57 0.87 -16.96
CA VAL A 66 -15.75 1.56 -15.95
C VAL A 66 -15.73 0.78 -14.64
N GLY A 67 -16.82 0.08 -14.32
CA GLY A 67 -16.90 -0.86 -13.20
C GLY A 67 -15.92 -2.03 -13.35
N ASP A 68 -15.82 -2.63 -14.53
CA ASP A 68 -14.90 -3.74 -14.81
C ASP A 68 -13.43 -3.28 -14.73
N ASP A 69 -13.13 -2.09 -15.25
CA ASP A 69 -11.81 -1.47 -15.12
C ASP A 69 -11.45 -1.18 -13.65
N LEU A 70 -12.41 -0.69 -12.86
CA LEU A 70 -12.24 -0.50 -11.42
C LEU A 70 -11.94 -1.81 -10.70
N MET A 71 -12.66 -2.90 -11.01
CA MET A 71 -12.44 -4.21 -10.40
C MET A 71 -11.03 -4.73 -10.71
N THR A 72 -10.60 -4.62 -11.97
CA THR A 72 -9.25 -4.98 -12.40
C THR A 72 -8.20 -4.17 -11.62
N TYR A 73 -8.41 -2.86 -11.50
CA TYR A 73 -7.50 -2.00 -10.77
C TYR A 73 -7.46 -2.28 -9.26
N ALA A 74 -8.60 -2.60 -8.65
CA ALA A 74 -8.66 -3.02 -7.25
C ALA A 74 -7.90 -4.34 -7.02
N GLN A 75 -7.96 -5.29 -7.96
CA GLN A 75 -7.18 -6.52 -7.90
C GLN A 75 -5.67 -6.26 -8.00
N GLU A 76 -5.25 -5.35 -8.89
CA GLU A 76 -3.85 -4.92 -8.99
C GLU A 76 -3.37 -4.30 -7.68
N LEU A 77 -4.16 -3.40 -7.08
CA LEU A 77 -3.80 -2.75 -5.82
C LEU A 77 -3.68 -3.75 -4.65
N LEU A 78 -4.57 -4.75 -4.59
CA LEU A 78 -4.47 -5.84 -3.61
C LEU A 78 -3.23 -6.70 -3.85
N ALA A 79 -2.88 -6.96 -5.12
CA ALA A 79 -1.67 -7.70 -5.47
C ALA A 79 -0.40 -6.92 -5.10
N GLU A 80 -0.36 -5.61 -5.35
CA GLU A 80 0.69 -4.69 -4.91
C GLU A 80 0.87 -4.77 -3.39
N GLY A 81 -0.19 -4.53 -2.61
CA GLY A 81 -0.11 -4.57 -1.15
C GLY A 81 0.33 -5.93 -0.59
N LYS A 82 -0.12 -7.03 -1.22
CA LYS A 82 0.34 -8.38 -0.84
C LYS A 82 1.82 -8.61 -1.17
N ALA A 83 2.29 -8.08 -2.30
CA ALA A 83 3.68 -8.18 -2.71
C ALA A 83 4.59 -7.35 -1.77
N GLU A 84 4.18 -6.13 -1.45
CA GLU A 84 4.84 -5.23 -0.50
C GLU A 84 4.92 -5.88 0.89
N GLY A 85 3.79 -6.30 1.47
CA GLY A 85 3.80 -6.95 2.78
C GLY A 85 4.63 -8.25 2.82
N LYS A 86 4.72 -8.99 1.71
CA LYS A 86 5.60 -10.17 1.60
C LYS A 86 7.09 -9.78 1.43
N ALA A 87 7.38 -8.62 0.86
CA ALA A 87 8.75 -8.12 0.74
C ALA A 87 9.23 -7.63 2.11
N GLU A 88 8.43 -6.78 2.76
CA GLU A 88 8.67 -6.27 4.12
C GLU A 88 8.84 -7.44 5.09
N GLY A 89 7.87 -8.35 5.20
CA GLY A 89 7.97 -9.48 6.12
C GLY A 89 9.18 -10.40 5.89
N ARG A 90 9.71 -10.50 4.67
CA ARG A 90 10.96 -11.24 4.41
C ARG A 90 12.19 -10.48 4.87
N GLU A 91 12.23 -9.16 4.67
CA GLU A 91 13.30 -8.33 5.16
C GLU A 91 13.32 -8.34 6.69
N GLU A 92 12.15 -8.19 7.29
CA GLU A 92 11.97 -8.26 8.73
C GLU A 92 12.44 -9.60 9.31
N GLY A 93 12.02 -10.72 8.72
CA GLY A 93 12.44 -12.04 9.15
C GLY A 93 13.95 -12.27 9.02
N ARG A 94 14.60 -11.72 7.99
CA ARG A 94 16.06 -11.78 7.84
C ARG A 94 16.79 -10.99 8.92
N LEU A 95 16.28 -9.81 9.28
CA LEU A 95 16.84 -9.00 10.35
C LEU A 95 16.71 -9.72 11.70
N GLU A 96 15.53 -10.27 11.99
CA GLU A 96 15.29 -11.06 13.21
C GLU A 96 16.18 -12.31 13.28
N GLU A 97 16.32 -13.05 12.18
CA GLU A 97 17.19 -14.22 12.12
C GLU A 97 18.65 -13.86 12.37
N ARG A 98 19.13 -12.76 11.79
CA ARG A 98 20.51 -12.27 11.96
C ARG A 98 20.78 -11.85 13.40
N VAL A 99 19.84 -11.14 14.03
CA VAL A 99 19.94 -10.77 15.45
C VAL A 99 19.92 -12.01 16.34
N ARG A 100 19.00 -12.94 16.10
CA ARG A 100 18.90 -14.20 16.86
C ARG A 100 20.17 -15.05 16.75
N MET A 101 20.78 -15.10 15.57
CA MET A 101 22.05 -15.81 15.35
C MET A 101 23.18 -15.22 16.21
N ILE A 102 23.34 -13.89 16.22
CA ILE A 102 24.35 -13.20 17.02
C ILE A 102 24.08 -13.41 18.52
N GLU A 103 22.84 -13.29 18.97
CA GLU A 103 22.47 -13.55 20.38
C GLU A 103 22.79 -14.99 20.81
N ASN A 104 22.55 -15.97 19.93
CA ASN A 104 22.92 -17.36 20.20
C ASN A 104 24.45 -17.55 20.31
N LEU A 105 25.24 -16.91 19.44
CA LEU A 105 26.71 -16.96 19.49
C LEU A 105 27.26 -16.29 20.76
N LEU A 106 26.69 -15.15 21.15
CA LEU A 106 27.02 -14.47 22.41
C LEU A 106 26.69 -15.36 23.61
N ARG A 107 25.55 -16.06 23.60
CA ARG A 107 25.18 -17.03 24.65
C ARG A 107 26.17 -18.18 24.77
N LEU A 108 26.78 -18.59 23.65
CA LEU A 108 27.85 -19.59 23.61
C LEU A 108 29.22 -19.02 24.04
N LYS A 109 29.27 -17.77 24.51
CA LYS A 109 30.50 -17.06 24.90
C LYS A 109 31.53 -16.94 23.77
N THR A 110 31.04 -16.90 22.53
CA THR A 110 31.87 -16.67 21.35
C THR A 110 32.43 -15.26 21.41
N ALA A 111 33.74 -15.10 21.16
CA ALA A 111 34.38 -13.78 21.14
C ALA A 111 33.82 -12.92 20.00
N TRP A 112 33.73 -11.61 20.22
CA TRP A 112 33.16 -10.68 19.23
C TRP A 112 33.88 -10.74 17.87
N THR A 113 35.20 -10.89 17.89
CA THR A 113 36.03 -11.01 16.67
C THR A 113 35.59 -12.18 15.78
N MET A 114 35.24 -13.32 16.36
CA MET A 114 34.75 -14.50 15.63
C MET A 114 33.31 -14.32 15.15
N ILE A 115 32.47 -13.62 15.94
CA ILE A 115 31.09 -13.30 15.53
C ILE A 115 31.11 -12.38 14.30
N GLU A 116 31.96 -11.36 14.31
CA GLU A 116 32.13 -10.45 13.19
C GLU A 116 32.65 -11.18 11.94
N GLU A 117 33.59 -12.12 12.10
CA GLU A 117 34.09 -12.96 11.01
C GLU A 117 33.01 -13.86 10.39
N VAL A 118 32.16 -14.48 11.22
CA VAL A 118 31.10 -15.40 10.76
C VAL A 118 29.88 -14.67 10.19
N THR A 119 29.51 -13.54 10.79
CA THR A 119 28.25 -12.85 10.47
C THR A 119 28.45 -11.61 9.60
N GLY A 120 29.67 -11.08 9.53
CA GLY A 120 29.99 -9.80 8.89
C GLY A 120 29.35 -8.59 9.57
N VAL A 121 28.93 -8.72 10.83
CA VAL A 121 28.25 -7.66 11.60
C VAL A 121 29.13 -7.20 12.75
N THR A 122 29.38 -5.90 12.83
CA THR A 122 30.12 -5.26 13.94
C THR A 122 29.23 -5.02 15.15
N GLU A 123 29.82 -4.77 16.33
CA GLU A 123 29.05 -4.59 17.57
C GLU A 123 28.12 -3.39 17.46
N SER A 124 28.61 -2.29 16.88
CA SER A 124 27.83 -1.10 16.59
C SER A 124 26.66 -1.37 15.63
N GLN A 125 26.89 -2.14 14.56
CA GLN A 125 25.83 -2.53 13.63
C GLN A 125 24.78 -3.42 14.31
N PHE A 126 25.20 -4.33 15.18
CA PHE A 126 24.30 -5.17 15.94
C PHE A 126 23.40 -4.37 16.90
N LEU A 127 23.95 -3.36 17.58
CA LEU A 127 23.15 -2.46 18.43
C LEU A 127 22.11 -1.69 17.62
N LEU A 128 22.48 -1.20 16.44
CA LEU A 128 21.56 -0.52 15.52
C LEU A 128 20.45 -1.47 15.06
N LEU A 129 20.78 -2.71 14.69
CA LEU A 129 19.79 -3.73 14.30
C LEU A 129 18.80 -4.02 15.44
N LYS A 130 19.27 -4.08 16.70
CA LYS A 130 18.40 -4.25 17.86
C LYS A 130 17.49 -3.05 18.09
N GLN A 131 18.00 -1.84 17.90
CA GLN A 131 17.19 -0.63 18.01
C GLN A 131 16.09 -0.60 16.94
N GLN A 132 16.43 -0.91 15.68
CA GLN A 132 15.47 -1.00 14.58
C GLN A 132 14.36 -2.02 14.83
N LEU A 133 14.66 -3.16 15.47
CA LEU A 133 13.65 -4.14 15.86
C LEU A 133 12.75 -3.65 17.01
N ASN A 134 13.29 -2.89 17.97
CA ASN A 134 12.54 -2.39 19.12
C ASN A 134 11.63 -1.20 18.78
N GLU A 135 11.94 -0.44 17.72
CA GLU A 135 11.14 0.71 17.28
C GLU A 135 9.97 0.32 16.36
N ARG A 136 9.76 -0.98 16.09
CA ARG A 136 8.65 -1.45 15.26
C ARG A 136 7.30 -1.26 15.96
N PRO A 137 6.29 -0.69 15.29
CA PRO A 137 4.91 -0.73 15.77
C PRO A 137 4.41 -2.19 15.78
N ALA A 138 3.73 -2.56 16.87
CA ALA A 138 3.15 -3.90 17.09
C ALA A 138 1.88 -4.15 16.26
#